data_AF-A0A6I7PME0-F1
#
_entry.id   AF-A0A6I7PME0-F1
#
_cell.length_a   1.000
_cell.length_b   1.000
_cell.length_c   1.000
_cell.angle_alpha   90.00
_cell.angle_beta   90.00
_cell.angle_gamma   90.00
#
_symmetry.space_group_name_H-M   'P 1'
#
loop_
_entity.id
_entity.type
_entity.pdbx_description
1 polymer ?
#
loop_
_entity_poly.entity_id
_entity_poly.type
_entity_poly.pdbx_seq_one_letter_code
_entity_poly.pdbx_strand_id
1 'polypeptide(L)'
;MLASAPFMPDGLVLVIALLFMLVGALYASVGHAGASGYLALMAIMGVDALVMRPTALTLNVLVGTIAFVQFARAGHFRWRLFWPFAVASVPMAYVGGAAHVPAGALKVAIGVVLLLTACRMVWTNLRPRPETEAPLRAMPLPAALVCAA
;
A
#
# COMPACT_ATOMS: atom_id res chain seq x y z
N MET A 1 21.66 -4.50 -33.01
CA MET A 1 20.60 -3.51 -33.29
C MET A 1 20.02 -3.07 -31.95
N LEU A 2 20.83 -2.29 -31.22
CA LEU A 2 20.52 -1.79 -29.87
C LEU A 2 19.60 -0.59 -30.04
N ALA A 3 18.32 -0.76 -29.74
CA ALA A 3 17.41 0.37 -29.58
C ALA A 3 17.95 1.21 -28.42
N SER A 4 18.56 2.33 -28.76
CA SER A 4 18.89 3.40 -27.82
C SER A 4 17.61 3.75 -27.06
N ALA A 5 17.58 3.39 -25.77
CA ALA A 5 16.57 3.90 -24.86
C ALA A 5 16.49 5.42 -25.07
N PRO A 6 15.31 6.00 -25.28
CA PRO A 6 15.21 7.44 -25.42
C PRO A 6 15.74 8.03 -24.11
N PHE A 7 16.90 8.67 -24.19
CA PHE A 7 17.48 9.40 -23.06
C PHE A 7 16.45 10.48 -22.74
N MET A 8 15.67 10.27 -21.67
CA MET A 8 14.79 11.31 -21.18
C MET A 8 15.67 12.52 -20.88
N PRO A 9 15.33 13.72 -21.36
CA PRO A 9 16.13 14.91 -21.10
C PRO A 9 16.31 15.05 -19.58
N ASP A 10 17.52 15.37 -19.11
CA ASP A 10 17.88 15.32 -17.68
C ASP A 10 16.89 16.09 -16.78
N GLY A 11 16.32 17.19 -17.30
CA GLY A 11 15.29 17.97 -16.63
C GLY A 11 13.97 17.19 -16.39
N LEU A 12 13.58 16.31 -17.30
CA LEU A 12 12.36 15.50 -17.16
C LEU A 12 12.52 14.42 -16.09
N VAL A 13 13.72 13.85 -15.95
CA VAL A 13 14.03 12.89 -14.88
C VAL A 13 13.92 13.55 -13.51
N LEU A 14 14.46 14.77 -13.37
CA LEU A 14 14.34 15.55 -12.13
C LEU A 14 12.89 15.86 -11.79
N VAL A 15 12.08 16.24 -12.78
CA VAL A 15 10.64 16.50 -12.58
C VAL A 15 9.91 15.24 -12.11
N ILE A 16 10.16 14.08 -12.73
CA ILE A 16 9.54 12.81 -12.29
C ILE A 16 9.96 12.47 -10.86
N ALA A 17 11.24 12.62 -10.51
CA ALA A 17 11.74 12.33 -9.17
C ALA A 17 11.08 13.23 -8.12
N LEU A 18 10.93 14.52 -8.39
CA LEU A 18 10.23 15.46 -7.52
C LEU A 18 8.74 15.12 -7.36
N LEU A 19 8.08 14.70 -8.45
CA LEU A 19 6.69 14.28 -8.41
C LEU A 19 6.50 12.99 -7.62
N PHE A 20 7.40 12.01 -7.75
CA PHE A 20 7.40 10.81 -6.90
C PHE A 20 7.63 11.17 -5.43
N MET A 21 8.57 12.04 -5.13
CA MET A 21 8.80 12.49 -3.76
C MET A 21 7.54 13.17 -3.18
N LEU A 22 6.88 14.03 -3.97
CA LEU A 22 5.65 14.70 -3.57
C LEU A 22 4.51 13.70 -3.32
N VAL A 23 4.26 12.80 -4.27
CA VAL A 23 3.24 11.74 -4.14
C VAL A 23 3.51 10.89 -2.91
N GLY A 24 4.76 10.48 -2.71
CA GLY A 24 5.16 9.67 -1.55
C GLY A 24 4.96 10.39 -0.22
N ALA A 25 5.33 11.66 -0.14
CA ALA A 25 5.12 12.47 1.06
C ALA A 25 3.63 12.65 1.37
N LEU A 26 2.80 12.95 0.36
CA LEU A 26 1.36 13.11 0.52
C LEU A 26 0.70 11.80 0.97
N TYR A 27 1.03 10.69 0.34
CA TYR A 27 0.46 9.39 0.71
C TYR A 27 0.94 8.94 2.11
N ALA A 28 2.21 9.16 2.44
CA ALA A 28 2.76 8.83 3.76
C ALA A 28 2.09 9.62 4.88
N SER A 29 1.63 10.86 4.62
CA SER A 29 0.90 11.67 5.61
C SER A 29 -0.43 11.04 6.05
N VAL A 30 -1.05 10.23 5.17
CA VAL A 30 -2.28 9.47 5.46
C VAL A 30 -1.96 8.02 5.88
N GLY A 31 -0.67 7.63 5.85
CA GLY A 31 -0.19 6.30 6.24
C GLY A 31 -0.09 5.27 5.10
N HIS A 32 -0.23 5.69 3.84
CA HIS A 32 -0.04 4.82 2.68
C HIS A 32 1.29 5.11 1.95
N ALA A 33 1.81 4.15 1.18
CA ALA A 33 3.13 4.30 0.53
C ALA A 33 3.11 4.83 -0.93
N GLY A 34 1.94 5.18 -1.48
CA GLY A 34 1.84 5.93 -2.75
C GLY A 34 1.64 5.12 -4.03
N ALA A 35 1.45 3.80 -3.94
CA ALA A 35 1.36 2.87 -5.09
C ALA A 35 0.56 3.40 -6.31
N SER A 36 -0.68 3.83 -6.11
CA SER A 36 -1.55 4.31 -7.19
C SER A 36 -1.06 5.60 -7.84
N GLY A 37 -0.44 6.50 -7.07
CA GLY A 37 0.05 7.78 -7.57
C GLY A 37 1.25 7.63 -8.50
N TYR A 38 2.24 6.79 -8.15
CA TYR A 38 3.38 6.54 -9.03
C TYR A 38 2.95 5.82 -10.32
N LEU A 39 2.03 4.85 -10.20
CA LEU A 39 1.46 4.16 -11.36
C LEU A 39 0.73 5.13 -12.30
N ALA A 40 -0.08 6.05 -11.76
CA ALA A 40 -0.76 7.07 -12.54
C ALA A 40 0.23 8.01 -13.24
N LEU A 41 1.25 8.49 -12.52
CA LEU A 41 2.28 9.36 -13.10
C LEU A 41 3.04 8.64 -14.23
N MET A 42 3.48 7.40 -14.00
CA MET A 42 4.17 6.59 -15.00
C MET A 42 3.31 6.31 -16.23
N ALA A 43 2.00 6.06 -16.04
CA ALA A 43 1.07 5.87 -17.15
C ALA A 43 0.90 7.15 -17.99
N ILE A 44 0.78 8.32 -17.35
CA ILE A 44 0.68 9.62 -18.05
C ILE A 44 1.97 9.91 -18.83
N MET A 45 3.13 9.56 -18.26
CA MET A 45 4.44 9.74 -18.90
C MET A 45 4.76 8.66 -19.95
N GLY A 46 3.86 7.70 -20.19
CA GLY A 46 4.03 6.66 -21.20
C GLY A 46 5.09 5.61 -20.87
N VAL A 47 5.38 5.37 -19.59
CA VAL A 47 6.35 4.35 -19.16
C VAL A 47 5.82 2.95 -19.44
N ASP A 48 6.68 2.08 -19.98
CA ASP A 48 6.33 0.70 -20.29
C ASP A 48 5.86 -0.08 -19.04
N ALA A 49 4.81 -0.91 -19.20
CA ALA A 49 4.21 -1.68 -18.13
C ALA A 49 5.18 -2.68 -17.46
N LEU A 50 6.19 -3.19 -18.19
CA LEU A 50 7.23 -4.07 -17.65
C LEU A 50 8.15 -3.35 -16.66
N VAL A 51 8.36 -2.04 -16.83
CA VAL A 51 9.19 -1.22 -15.93
C VAL A 51 8.34 -0.58 -14.84
N MET A 52 7.13 -0.16 -15.18
CA MET A 52 6.20 0.53 -14.29
C MET A 52 5.88 -0.28 -13.02
N ARG A 53 5.58 -1.58 -13.15
CA ARG A 53 5.23 -2.44 -12.01
C ARG A 53 6.39 -2.62 -11.01
N PRO A 54 7.59 -3.06 -11.42
CA PRO A 54 8.71 -3.21 -10.47
C PRO A 54 9.12 -1.86 -9.88
N THR A 55 9.16 -0.78 -10.67
CA THR A 55 9.48 0.56 -10.14
C THR A 55 8.48 1.01 -9.08
N ALA A 56 7.18 0.87 -9.33
CA ALA A 56 6.15 1.20 -8.35
C ALA A 56 6.31 0.37 -7.07
N LEU A 57 6.56 -0.94 -7.20
CA LEU A 57 6.76 -1.83 -6.06
C LEU A 57 7.98 -1.42 -5.22
N THR A 58 9.12 -1.15 -5.86
CA THR A 58 10.34 -0.71 -5.19
C THR A 58 10.13 0.58 -4.42
N LEU A 59 9.50 1.57 -5.04
CA LEU A 59 9.18 2.85 -4.37
C LEU A 59 8.23 2.65 -3.20
N ASN A 60 7.21 1.80 -3.35
CA ASN A 60 6.23 1.53 -2.31
C ASN A 60 6.87 0.84 -1.09
N VAL A 61 7.82 -0.09 -1.32
CA VAL A 61 8.61 -0.71 -0.23
C VAL A 61 9.53 0.32 0.43
N LEU A 62 10.22 1.16 -0.35
CA LEU A 62 11.14 2.17 0.16
C LEU A 62 10.42 3.18 1.07
N VAL A 63 9.37 3.83 0.54
CA VAL A 63 8.59 4.85 1.28
C VAL A 63 7.89 4.21 2.48
N GLY A 64 7.32 3.02 2.31
CA GLY A 64 6.70 2.26 3.40
C GLY A 64 7.69 1.93 4.52
N THR A 65 8.92 1.55 4.17
CA THR A 65 9.97 1.23 5.15
C THR A 65 10.44 2.48 5.88
N ILE A 66 10.60 3.62 5.20
CA ILE A 66 10.93 4.90 5.85
C ILE A 66 9.84 5.26 6.87
N ALA A 67 8.57 5.21 6.46
CA ALA A 67 7.44 5.49 7.36
C ALA A 67 7.41 4.52 8.55
N PHE A 68 7.63 3.22 8.30
CA PHE A 68 7.71 2.20 9.33
C PHE A 68 8.83 2.46 10.33
N VAL A 69 10.05 2.77 9.86
CA VAL A 69 11.20 3.05 10.73
C VAL A 69 10.94 4.30 11.56
N GLN A 70 10.39 5.36 10.98
CA GLN A 70 10.02 6.58 11.71
C GLN A 70 9.00 6.27 12.81
N PHE A 71 7.96 5.49 12.49
CA PHE A 71 6.93 5.09 13.45
C PHE A 71 7.47 4.16 14.56
N ALA A 72 8.37 3.24 14.21
CA ALA A 72 9.04 2.36 15.17
C ALA A 72 9.94 3.16 16.12
N ARG A 73 10.70 4.13 15.60
CA ARG A 73 11.55 5.02 16.40
C ARG A 73 10.75 5.95 17.32
N ALA A 74 9.53 6.31 16.95
CA ALA A 74 8.62 7.09 17.77
C ALA A 74 8.03 6.31 18.97
N GLY A 75 8.34 5.01 19.13
CA GLY A 75 7.91 4.20 20.28
C GLY A 75 6.45 3.75 20.23
N HIS A 76 5.71 4.07 19.16
CA HIS A 76 4.31 3.67 18.99
C HIS A 76 4.14 2.23 18.47
N PHE A 77 5.24 1.52 18.23
CA PHE A 77 5.21 0.22 17.59
C PHE A 77 5.20 -0.96 18.58
N ARG A 78 4.17 -1.81 18.49
CA ARG A 78 3.99 -2.99 19.34
C ARG A 78 4.63 -4.23 18.72
N TRP A 79 5.91 -4.45 18.99
CA TRP A 79 6.69 -5.56 18.41
C TRP A 79 6.08 -6.96 18.63
N ARG A 80 5.47 -7.21 19.80
CA ARG A 80 4.79 -8.48 20.14
C ARG A 80 3.59 -8.80 19.25
N LEU A 81 2.91 -7.79 18.70
CA LEU A 81 1.77 -7.98 17.81
C LEU A 81 2.22 -8.09 16.36
N PHE A 82 3.34 -7.46 16.00
CA PHE A 82 3.84 -7.46 14.63
C PHE A 82 4.40 -8.82 14.18
N TRP A 83 5.27 -9.45 14.97
CA TRP A 83 5.93 -10.71 14.58
C TRP A 83 4.98 -11.84 14.11
N PRO A 84 3.86 -12.13 14.80
CA PRO A 84 2.94 -13.17 14.32
C PRO A 84 2.32 -12.82 12.96
N PHE A 85 2.04 -11.55 12.70
CA PHE A 85 1.53 -11.10 11.39
C PHE A 85 2.60 -11.10 10.31
N ALA A 86 3.82 -10.67 10.62
CA ALA A 86 4.93 -10.69 9.69
C ALA A 86 5.20 -12.13 9.20
N VAL A 87 5.26 -13.09 10.12
CA VAL A 87 5.50 -14.50 9.78
C VAL A 87 4.33 -15.11 9.03
N ALA A 88 3.09 -14.82 9.40
CA ALA A 88 1.92 -15.34 8.69
C ALA A 88 1.74 -14.71 7.30
N SER A 89 2.15 -13.45 7.12
CA SER A 89 1.99 -12.72 5.86
C SER A 89 2.87 -13.25 4.74
N VAL A 90 4.10 -13.69 5.02
CA VAL A 90 5.03 -14.21 4.00
C VAL A 90 4.48 -15.45 3.26
N PRO A 91 4.05 -16.53 3.93
CA PRO A 91 3.48 -17.69 3.24
C PRO A 91 2.14 -17.36 2.58
N MET A 92 1.29 -16.53 3.19
CA MET A 92 0.02 -16.16 2.56
C MET A 92 0.20 -15.25 1.34
N ALA A 93 1.18 -14.34 1.35
CA ALA A 93 1.53 -13.55 0.18
C ALA A 93 2.06 -14.44 -0.97
N TYR A 94 2.82 -15.48 -0.64
CA TYR A 94 3.26 -16.47 -1.64
C TYR A 94 2.06 -17.25 -2.22
N VAL A 95 1.17 -17.77 -1.38
CA VAL A 95 -0.04 -18.49 -1.84
C VAL A 95 -0.93 -17.59 -2.69
N GLY A 96 -1.17 -16.35 -2.24
CA GLY A 96 -1.96 -15.37 -2.97
C GLY A 96 -1.32 -14.91 -4.28
N GLY A 97 0.02 -14.79 -4.33
CA GLY A 97 0.77 -14.44 -5.54
C GLY A 97 0.92 -15.59 -6.54
N ALA A 98 0.94 -16.83 -6.06
CA ALA A 98 0.98 -18.04 -6.90
C ALA A 98 -0.39 -18.40 -7.48
N ALA A 99 -1.48 -17.95 -6.86
CA ALA A 99 -2.83 -18.17 -7.34
C ALA A 99 -3.06 -17.48 -8.70
N HIS A 100 -3.26 -18.28 -9.75
CA HIS A 100 -3.64 -17.78 -11.07
C HIS A 100 -5.14 -17.43 -11.09
N VAL A 101 -5.45 -16.20 -10.66
CA VAL A 101 -6.82 -15.66 -10.75
C VAL A 101 -6.99 -14.91 -12.07
N PRO A 102 -8.04 -15.19 -12.86
CA PRO A 102 -8.29 -14.46 -14.09
C PRO A 102 -8.48 -12.96 -13.80
N ALA A 103 -7.82 -12.11 -14.60
CA ALA A 103 -7.77 -10.66 -14.36
C ALA A 103 -9.16 -10.00 -14.24
N GLY A 104 -10.18 -10.54 -14.93
CA GLY A 104 -11.56 -10.09 -14.81
C GLY A 104 -12.14 -10.32 -13.40
N ALA A 105 -11.96 -11.52 -12.85
CA ALA A 105 -12.44 -11.85 -11.50
C ALA A 105 -11.73 -11.01 -10.43
N LEU A 106 -10.42 -10.80 -10.57
CA LEU A 106 -9.65 -9.96 -9.65
C LEU A 106 -10.16 -8.51 -9.63
N LYS A 107 -10.43 -7.91 -10.81
CA LYS A 107 -10.98 -6.55 -10.91
C LYS A 107 -12.35 -6.44 -10.24
N VAL A 108 -13.23 -7.41 -10.48
CA VAL A 108 -14.56 -7.45 -9.85
C VAL A 108 -14.43 -7.59 -8.33
N ALA A 109 -13.58 -8.50 -7.85
CA ALA A 109 -13.36 -8.70 -6.42
C ALA A 109 -12.86 -7.42 -5.73
N ILE A 110 -11.85 -6.75 -6.30
CA ILE A 110 -11.34 -5.46 -5.79
C ILE A 110 -12.47 -4.42 -5.77
N GLY A 111 -13.25 -4.32 -6.86
CA GLY A 111 -14.38 -3.39 -6.95
C GLY A 111 -15.44 -3.63 -5.85
N VAL A 112 -15.80 -4.88 -5.60
CA VAL A 112 -16.74 -5.25 -4.52
C VAL A 112 -16.18 -4.87 -3.15
N VAL A 113 -14.91 -5.18 -2.87
CA VAL A 113 -14.27 -4.81 -1.59
C VAL A 113 -14.24 -3.30 -1.41
N LEU A 114 -13.96 -2.54 -2.47
CA LEU A 114 -13.98 -1.07 -2.43
C LEU A 114 -15.39 -0.52 -2.16
N LEU A 115 -16.43 -1.09 -2.77
CA LEU A 115 -17.81 -0.69 -2.48
C LEU A 115 -18.21 -1.01 -1.05
N LEU A 116 -17.87 -2.20 -0.54
CA LEU A 116 -18.17 -2.60 0.83
C LEU A 116 -17.46 -1.69 1.85
N THR A 117 -16.19 -1.35 1.61
CA THR A 117 -15.43 -0.44 2.49
C THR A 117 -16.00 0.98 2.46
N ALA A 118 -16.37 1.49 1.28
CA ALA A 118 -17.05 2.78 1.16
C ALA A 118 -18.38 2.82 1.92
N CYS A 119 -19.24 1.81 1.73
CA CYS A 119 -20.51 1.68 2.44
C CYS A 119 -20.32 1.61 3.96
N ARG A 120 -19.36 0.81 4.43
CA ARG A 120 -19.02 0.71 5.86
C ARG A 120 -18.53 2.05 6.41
N MET A 121 -17.70 2.78 5.67
CA MET A 121 -17.18 4.08 6.08
C MET A 121 -18.30 5.11 6.23
N VAL A 122 -19.24 5.18 5.28
CA VAL A 122 -20.43 6.04 5.38
C VAL A 122 -21.28 5.67 6.59
N TRP A 123 -21.55 4.38 6.80
CA TRP A 123 -22.35 3.91 7.94
C TRP A 123 -21.71 4.22 9.30
N THR A 124 -20.39 4.03 9.41
CA THR A 124 -19.65 4.31 10.66
C THR A 124 -19.52 5.80 10.94
N ASN A 125 -19.45 6.65 9.92
CA ASN A 125 -19.47 8.10 10.08
C ASN A 125 -20.85 8.63 10.50
N LEU A 126 -21.93 7.99 10.03
CA LEU A 126 -23.31 8.35 10.39
C LEU A 126 -23.72 7.98 11.82
N ARG A 127 -22.93 7.15 12.53
CA ARG A 127 -23.21 6.81 13.93
C ARG A 127 -22.47 7.76 14.87
N PRO A 128 -23.16 8.34 15.88
CA PRO A 128 -22.48 9.12 16.92
C PRO A 128 -21.40 8.27 17.58
N ARG A 129 -20.17 8.79 17.65
CA ARG A 129 -19.10 8.14 18.41
C ARG A 129 -19.52 8.13 19.89
N PRO A 130 -19.60 6.96 20.56
CA PRO A 130 -19.70 6.97 22.00
C PRO A 130 -18.44 7.62 22.58
N GLU A 131 -18.61 8.67 23.39
CA GLU A 131 -17.51 9.47 23.96
C GLU A 131 -16.67 8.72 25.00
N THR A 132 -17.02 7.47 25.29
CA THR A 132 -16.21 6.58 26.12
C THR A 132 -15.28 5.79 25.21
N GLU A 133 -14.01 6.20 25.15
CA GLU A 133 -12.94 5.33 24.68
C GLU A 133 -12.91 4.09 25.57
N ALA A 134 -13.66 3.05 25.16
CA ALA A 134 -13.53 1.74 25.76
C ALA A 134 -12.03 1.37 25.69
N PRO A 135 -11.41 0.97 26.81
CA PRO A 135 -9.97 0.68 26.82
C PRO A 135 -9.69 -0.31 25.71
N LEU A 136 -8.71 0.00 24.85
CA LEU A 136 -8.25 -0.82 23.73
C LEU A 136 -8.01 -2.25 24.22
N ARG A 137 -9.05 -3.09 24.16
CA ARG A 137 -8.96 -4.50 24.52
C ARG A 137 -7.98 -5.10 23.53
N ALA A 138 -6.85 -5.56 24.03
CA ALA A 138 -5.89 -6.30 23.24
C ALA A 138 -6.63 -7.47 22.59
N MET A 139 -6.75 -7.43 21.26
CA MET A 139 -7.37 -8.49 20.49
C MET A 139 -6.67 -9.82 20.88
N PRO A 140 -7.40 -10.86 21.29
CA PRO A 140 -6.78 -12.14 21.56
C PRO A 140 -6.11 -12.66 20.29
N LEU A 141 -4.87 -13.15 20.44
CA LEU A 141 -4.01 -13.64 19.35
C LEU A 141 -4.71 -14.49 18.26
N PRO A 142 -5.61 -15.43 18.59
CA PRO A 142 -6.32 -16.20 17.55
C PRO A 142 -7.26 -15.35 16.69
N ALA A 143 -8.00 -14.40 17.27
CA ALA A 143 -8.86 -13.49 16.50
C ALA A 143 -8.03 -12.52 15.66
N ALA A 144 -6.86 -12.13 16.16
CA ALA A 144 -5.91 -11.29 15.44
C ALA A 144 -5.42 -12.01 14.16
N LEU A 145 -5.00 -13.27 14.28
CA LEU A 145 -4.51 -14.09 13.15
C LEU A 145 -5.56 -14.35 12.07
N VAL A 146 -6.82 -14.59 12.46
CA VAL A 146 -7.93 -14.80 11.49
C VAL A 146 -8.26 -13.53 10.72
N CYS A 147 -8.13 -12.34 11.33
CA CYS A 147 -8.40 -11.08 10.64
C CYS A 147 -7.23 -10.56 9.79
N ALA A 148 -6.03 -11.12 9.95
CA ALA A 148 -4.83 -10.68 9.22
C ALA A 148 -4.41 -11.61 8.08
N ALA A 149 -5.02 -12.79 7.98
CA ALA A 149 -4.95 -13.67 6.81
C ALA A 149 -6.06 -13.29 5.82
#